data_AF-A0A8J6MBW7-F1
#
_entry.id   AF-A0A8J6MBW7-F1
#
_cell.length_a   1.000
_cell.length_b   1.000
_cell.length_c   1.000
_cell.angle_alpha   90.00
_cell.angle_beta   90.00
_cell.angle_gamma   90.00
#
_symmetry.space_group_name_H-M   'P 1'
#
loop_
_entity.id
_entity.type
_entity.pdbx_description
1 polymer ?
#
loop_
_entity_poly.entity_id
_entity_poly.type
_entity_poly.pdbx_seq_one_letter_code
_entity_poly.pdbx_strand_id
1 'polypeptide(L)'
;MNYTQAQIDRANAVSLEDFLRTQGETLIKSGREYRWKEHDSLTVRGNKWFRHSQSKGGYPIDFVMEFYGKSFPEAVQMLTGENGEGQTEATTAPPTAFHLPLHNRTADRAIQYLTESRGLNKTLVEAFLLSGDIYEDAKRHNVVFVGRDRSGTPRYAHVRGTADPFRQDIAGSDKSYPFRHEGNGNQLFVFEAPIDLLSFICLYPQDWQTRSYLALGGVSGKALDRFLSERKDTQKVFL
;
A
#
# COMPACT_ATOMS: atom_id res chain seq x y z
N MET A 1 -9.70 -13.13 -14.43
CA MET A 1 -10.05 -14.30 -13.60
C MET A 1 -11.48 -14.65 -13.94
N ASN A 2 -11.71 -15.80 -14.57
CA ASN A 2 -13.06 -16.24 -14.90
C ASN A 2 -13.35 -17.49 -14.07
N TYR A 3 -14.41 -17.43 -13.26
CA TYR A 3 -14.99 -18.62 -12.64
C TYR A 3 -16.04 -19.18 -13.59
N THR A 4 -16.13 -20.50 -13.68
CA THR A 4 -17.24 -21.11 -14.43
C THR A 4 -18.55 -20.89 -13.68
N GLN A 5 -19.67 -20.85 -14.40
CA GLN A 5 -20.98 -20.74 -13.75
C GLN A 5 -21.19 -21.84 -12.71
N ALA A 6 -20.71 -23.06 -12.98
CA ALA A 6 -20.77 -24.17 -12.04
C ALA A 6 -19.99 -23.92 -10.73
N GLN A 7 -18.86 -23.20 -10.79
CA GLN A 7 -18.11 -22.80 -9.58
C GLN A 7 -18.86 -21.77 -8.76
N ILE A 8 -19.48 -20.80 -9.44
CA ILE A 8 -20.30 -19.76 -8.80
C ILE A 8 -21.53 -20.40 -8.14
N ASP A 9 -22.17 -21.35 -8.81
CA ASP A 9 -23.34 -22.07 -8.28
C ASP A 9 -22.95 -22.91 -7.06
N ARG A 10 -21.79 -23.59 -7.09
CA ARG A 10 -21.26 -24.33 -5.93
C ARG A 10 -20.97 -23.41 -4.75
N ALA A 11 -20.29 -22.29 -4.98
CA ALA A 11 -20.02 -21.29 -3.94
C ALA A 11 -21.32 -20.76 -3.33
N ASN A 12 -22.34 -20.50 -4.16
CA ASN A 12 -23.63 -20.06 -3.67
C ASN A 12 -24.49 -21.15 -3.02
N ALA A 13 -24.14 -22.43 -3.19
CA ALA A 13 -24.80 -23.56 -2.54
C ALA A 13 -24.24 -23.86 -1.14
N VAL A 14 -23.12 -23.24 -0.75
CA VAL A 14 -22.48 -23.46 0.55
C VAL A 14 -23.43 -23.09 1.69
N SER A 15 -23.52 -23.96 2.68
CA SER A 15 -24.24 -23.72 3.93
C SER A 15 -23.53 -22.63 4.73
N LEU A 16 -24.17 -21.47 4.89
CA LEU A 16 -23.64 -20.38 5.72
C LEU A 16 -23.56 -20.77 7.20
N GLU A 17 -24.44 -21.67 7.64
CA GLU A 17 -24.41 -22.22 9.00
C GLU A 17 -23.10 -22.98 9.26
N ASP A 18 -22.71 -23.84 8.32
CA ASP A 18 -21.48 -24.64 8.45
C ASP A 18 -20.25 -23.76 8.22
N PHE A 19 -20.30 -22.87 7.22
CA PHE A 19 -19.24 -21.91 6.94
C PHE A 19 -18.91 -21.05 8.17
N LEU A 20 -19.91 -20.45 8.82
CA LEU A 20 -19.69 -19.63 10.01
C LEU A 20 -19.07 -20.46 11.15
N ARG A 21 -19.54 -21.70 11.35
CA ARG A 21 -18.95 -22.60 12.36
C ARG A 21 -17.48 -22.93 12.06
N THR A 22 -17.11 -23.14 10.78
CA THR A 22 -15.71 -23.40 10.42
C THR A 22 -14.81 -22.18 10.63
N GLN A 23 -15.36 -20.97 10.51
CA GLN A 23 -14.65 -19.73 10.86
C GLN A 23 -14.59 -19.46 12.37
N GLY A 24 -15.16 -20.33 13.21
CA GLY A 24 -15.18 -20.16 14.67
C GLY A 24 -16.30 -19.26 15.19
N GLU A 25 -17.26 -18.91 14.34
CA GLU A 25 -18.35 -18.00 14.68
C GLU A 25 -19.46 -18.66 15.50
N THR A 26 -20.09 -17.86 16.37
CA THR A 26 -21.17 -18.35 17.23
C THR A 26 -22.54 -18.09 16.63
N LEU A 27 -23.31 -19.17 16.42
CA LEU A 27 -24.70 -19.13 15.95
C LEU A 27 -25.67 -19.46 17.08
N ILE A 28 -26.69 -18.61 17.26
CA ILE A 28 -27.75 -18.76 18.26
C ILE A 28 -29.02 -19.19 17.55
N LYS A 29 -29.62 -20.32 17.97
CA LYS A 29 -30.84 -20.84 17.35
C LYS A 29 -32.02 -19.87 17.55
N SER A 30 -32.70 -19.52 16.46
CA SER A 30 -33.85 -18.62 16.43
C SER A 30 -34.96 -19.21 15.56
N GLY A 31 -35.80 -20.05 16.17
CA GLY A 31 -36.86 -20.77 15.45
C GLY A 31 -36.28 -21.76 14.43
N ARG A 32 -36.56 -21.52 13.14
CA ARG A 32 -36.08 -22.33 12.00
C ARG A 32 -34.78 -21.81 11.38
N GLU A 33 -34.22 -20.74 11.93
CA GLU A 33 -33.02 -20.06 11.45
C GLU A 33 -32.01 -19.93 12.59
N TYR A 34 -30.80 -19.48 12.24
CA TYR A 34 -29.77 -19.15 13.22
C TYR A 34 -29.44 -17.67 13.15
N ARG A 35 -29.41 -17.01 14.30
CA ARG A 35 -28.92 -15.66 14.43
C ARG A 35 -27.41 -15.68 14.64
N TRP A 36 -26.67 -14.89 13.88
CA TRP A 36 -25.24 -14.74 14.10
C TRP A 36 -24.99 -13.83 15.31
N LYS A 37 -24.20 -14.27 16.29
CA LYS A 37 -23.99 -13.54 17.55
C LYS A 37 -23.30 -12.19 17.36
N GLU A 38 -22.34 -12.10 16.43
CA GLU A 38 -21.64 -10.84 16.11
C GLU A 38 -22.57 -9.82 15.42
N HIS A 39 -23.69 -10.28 14.84
CA HIS A 39 -24.64 -9.44 14.13
C HIS A 39 -26.09 -9.71 14.58
N ASP A 40 -26.53 -8.99 15.62
CA ASP A 40 -27.85 -9.19 16.27
C ASP A 40 -29.07 -9.08 15.35
N SER A 41 -28.95 -8.38 14.21
CA SER A 41 -30.03 -8.26 13.22
C SER A 41 -29.91 -9.25 12.07
N LEU A 42 -28.95 -10.17 12.08
CA LEU A 42 -28.66 -11.06 10.94
C LEU A 42 -29.04 -12.51 11.27
N THR A 43 -29.86 -13.10 10.42
CA THR A 43 -30.18 -14.52 10.45
C THR A 43 -29.65 -15.23 9.21
N VAL A 44 -29.26 -16.50 9.39
CA VAL A 44 -28.84 -17.42 8.35
C VAL A 44 -29.73 -18.66 8.37
N ARG A 45 -30.01 -19.19 7.18
CA ARG A 45 -30.76 -20.43 6.98
C ARG A 45 -30.24 -21.16 5.75
N GLY A 46 -29.55 -22.28 5.95
CA GLY A 46 -28.85 -22.98 4.87
C GLY A 46 -27.87 -22.05 4.16
N ASN A 47 -28.05 -21.84 2.86
CA ASN A 47 -27.21 -20.94 2.05
C ASN A 47 -27.75 -19.51 1.94
N LYS A 48 -28.74 -19.11 2.73
CA LYS A 48 -29.32 -17.76 2.68
C LYS A 48 -29.04 -16.99 3.96
N TRP A 49 -28.85 -15.69 3.81
CA TRP A 49 -28.79 -14.76 4.93
C TRP A 49 -29.77 -13.62 4.76
N PHE A 50 -30.21 -13.05 5.87
CA PHE A 50 -31.08 -11.88 5.89
C PHE A 50 -30.74 -10.98 7.07
N ARG A 51 -30.61 -9.68 6.81
CA ARG A 51 -30.38 -8.63 7.80
C ARG A 51 -31.66 -7.82 7.96
N HIS A 52 -32.34 -8.05 9.09
CA HIS A 52 -33.63 -7.44 9.43
C HIS A 52 -33.58 -5.92 9.55
N SER A 53 -32.45 -5.37 10.02
CA SER A 53 -32.28 -3.91 10.19
C SER A 53 -32.19 -3.14 8.86
N GLN A 54 -31.88 -3.82 7.76
CA GLN A 54 -31.71 -3.20 6.44
C GLN A 54 -32.62 -3.80 5.37
N SER A 55 -33.48 -4.75 5.74
CA SER A 55 -34.33 -5.51 4.81
C SER A 55 -33.55 -6.06 3.60
N LYS A 56 -32.33 -6.52 3.83
CA LYS A 56 -31.40 -7.00 2.80
C LYS A 56 -31.05 -8.45 3.06
N GLY A 57 -30.98 -9.26 2.01
CA GLY A 57 -30.50 -10.63 2.10
C GLY A 57 -29.86 -11.08 0.81
N GLY A 58 -29.26 -12.26 0.83
CA GLY A 58 -28.53 -12.78 -0.31
C GLY A 58 -28.02 -14.19 -0.11
N TYR A 59 -27.05 -14.55 -0.94
CA TYR A 59 -26.40 -15.86 -0.99
C TYR A 59 -24.97 -15.77 -0.42
N PRO A 60 -24.26 -16.91 -0.27
CA PRO A 60 -22.99 -16.97 0.43
C PRO A 60 -21.89 -16.09 -0.18
N ILE A 61 -21.83 -15.92 -1.50
CA ILE A 61 -20.82 -15.04 -2.12
C ILE A 61 -21.03 -13.60 -1.66
N ASP A 62 -22.25 -13.08 -1.77
CA ASP A 62 -22.59 -11.72 -1.34
C ASP A 62 -22.36 -11.55 0.16
N PHE A 63 -22.66 -12.59 0.95
CA PHE A 63 -22.39 -12.62 2.39
C PHE A 63 -20.91 -12.41 2.69
N VAL A 64 -20.03 -13.20 2.07
CA VAL A 64 -18.57 -13.10 2.31
C VAL A 64 -18.03 -11.77 1.81
N MET A 65 -18.52 -11.28 0.67
CA MET A 65 -18.13 -9.96 0.18
C MET A 65 -18.52 -8.85 1.17
N GLU A 66 -19.73 -8.90 1.72
CA GLU A 66 -20.27 -7.85 2.59
C GLU A 66 -19.72 -7.90 4.02
N PHE A 67 -19.67 -9.07 4.65
CA PHE A 67 -19.32 -9.20 6.06
C PHE A 67 -17.85 -9.52 6.31
N TYR A 68 -17.14 -10.09 5.32
CA TYR A 68 -15.70 -10.37 5.40
C TYR A 68 -14.85 -9.42 4.53
N GLY A 69 -15.48 -8.47 3.82
CA GLY A 69 -14.79 -7.46 3.01
C GLY A 69 -13.97 -8.03 1.86
N LYS A 70 -14.35 -9.21 1.35
CA LYS A 70 -13.63 -9.92 0.28
C LYS A 70 -14.08 -9.48 -1.11
N SER A 71 -13.17 -9.56 -2.08
CA SER A 71 -13.54 -9.47 -3.49
C SER A 71 -14.27 -10.74 -3.95
N PHE A 72 -15.00 -10.67 -5.07
CA PHE A 72 -15.72 -11.83 -5.62
C PHE A 72 -14.82 -13.07 -5.80
N PRO A 73 -13.60 -12.99 -6.36
CA PRO A 73 -12.71 -14.16 -6.46
C PRO A 73 -12.29 -14.75 -5.14
N GLU A 74 -12.00 -13.90 -4.14
CA GLU A 74 -11.64 -14.34 -2.79
C GLU A 74 -12.84 -14.97 -2.08
N ALA A 75 -14.05 -14.44 -2.29
CA ALA A 75 -15.28 -15.00 -1.73
C ALA A 75 -15.56 -16.39 -2.27
N VAL A 76 -15.46 -16.60 -3.59
CA VAL A 76 -15.64 -17.93 -4.21
C VAL A 76 -14.61 -18.92 -3.66
N GLN A 77 -13.33 -18.52 -3.62
CA GLN A 77 -12.26 -19.37 -3.08
C GLN A 77 -12.48 -19.70 -1.59
N MET A 78 -12.91 -18.73 -0.79
CA MET A 78 -13.16 -18.93 0.65
C MET A 78 -14.35 -19.88 0.92
N LEU A 79 -15.34 -19.91 0.02
CA LEU A 79 -16.52 -20.75 0.14
C LEU A 79 -16.29 -22.18 -0.37
N THR A 80 -15.59 -22.35 -1.49
CA THR A 80 -15.44 -23.66 -2.14
C THR A 80 -14.06 -24.30 -1.91
N GLY A 81 -13.07 -23.52 -1.47
CA GLY A 81 -11.66 -23.94 -1.50
C GLY A 81 -11.10 -24.08 -2.92
N GLU A 82 -11.89 -23.77 -3.96
CA GLU A 82 -11.49 -23.91 -5.35
C GLU A 82 -10.87 -22.63 -5.88
N ASN A 83 -9.80 -22.85 -6.64
CA ASN A 83 -9.12 -21.82 -7.39
C ASN A 83 -9.81 -21.64 -8.76
N GLY A 84 -10.01 -20.38 -9.18
CA GLY A 84 -10.58 -20.09 -10.50
C GLY A 84 -9.75 -20.67 -11.65
N GLU A 85 -10.39 -21.02 -12.77
CA GLU A 85 -9.68 -21.51 -13.95
C GLU A 85 -8.67 -20.45 -14.44
N GLY A 86 -7.40 -20.85 -14.57
CA GLY A 86 -6.27 -19.95 -14.82
C GLY A 86 -5.40 -19.64 -13.60
N GLN A 87 -5.70 -20.22 -12.44
CA GLN A 87 -4.71 -20.34 -11.37
C GLN A 87 -3.70 -21.44 -11.71
N THR A 88 -2.76 -21.13 -12.61
CA THR A 88 -1.38 -21.51 -12.30
C THR A 88 -1.14 -20.97 -10.90
N GLU A 89 -0.81 -21.85 -9.96
CA GLU A 89 -0.20 -21.44 -8.71
C GLU A 89 0.87 -20.41 -9.08
N ALA A 90 0.60 -19.13 -8.82
CA ALA A 90 1.66 -18.19 -8.63
C ALA A 90 2.32 -18.67 -7.34
N THR A 91 3.16 -19.71 -7.49
CA THR A 91 4.33 -19.92 -6.66
C THR A 91 4.89 -18.51 -6.56
N THR A 92 4.71 -17.85 -5.42
CA THR A 92 5.27 -16.53 -5.22
C THR A 92 6.73 -16.69 -5.58
N ALA A 93 7.13 -16.14 -6.72
CA ALA A 93 8.54 -16.03 -7.03
C ALA A 93 9.17 -15.46 -5.75
N PRO A 94 10.29 -16.01 -5.28
CA PRO A 94 10.93 -15.50 -4.08
C PRO A 94 11.01 -13.97 -4.19
N PRO A 95 10.69 -13.22 -3.11
CA PRO A 95 10.57 -11.78 -3.18
C PRO A 95 11.76 -11.22 -3.95
N THR A 96 11.49 -10.48 -5.03
CA THR A 96 12.57 -9.94 -5.86
C THR A 96 13.54 -9.20 -4.96
N ALA A 97 14.79 -9.62 -4.93
CA ALA A 97 15.79 -8.99 -4.08
C ALA A 97 15.93 -7.52 -4.47
N PHE A 98 15.87 -6.64 -3.47
CA PHE A 98 16.04 -5.21 -3.68
C PHE A 98 17.50 -4.88 -3.95
N HIS A 99 17.75 -4.20 -5.06
CA HIS A 99 19.07 -3.68 -5.42
C HIS A 99 18.95 -2.26 -5.95
N LEU A 100 19.71 -1.34 -5.36
CA LEU A 100 19.81 0.02 -5.88
C LEU A 100 20.42 0.02 -7.29
N PRO A 101 19.94 0.91 -8.19
CA PRO A 101 20.65 1.24 -9.42
C PRO A 101 22.10 1.66 -9.12
N LEU A 102 23.02 1.31 -10.01
CA LEU A 102 24.41 1.75 -9.86
C LEU A 102 24.50 3.28 -9.86
N HIS A 103 25.28 3.83 -8.95
CA HIS A 103 25.53 5.27 -8.89
C HIS A 103 26.39 5.70 -10.09
N ASN A 104 25.97 6.77 -10.76
CA ASN A 104 26.84 7.47 -11.68
C ASN A 104 27.95 8.19 -10.88
N ARG A 105 29.10 8.40 -11.53
CA ARG A 105 30.24 9.12 -10.94
C ARG A 105 29.96 10.61 -10.74
N THR A 106 29.11 11.19 -11.58
CA THR A 106 28.64 12.58 -11.45
C THR A 106 27.13 12.59 -11.35
N ALA A 107 26.59 13.71 -10.87
CA ALA A 107 25.15 13.93 -10.73
C ALA A 107 24.66 15.10 -11.60
N ASP A 108 25.41 15.43 -12.66
CA ASP A 108 25.20 16.66 -13.42
C ASP A 108 23.82 16.72 -14.08
N ARG A 109 23.33 15.60 -14.63
CA ARG A 109 21.99 15.52 -15.24
C ARG A 109 20.89 15.54 -14.19
N ALA A 110 21.09 14.85 -13.07
CA ALA A 110 20.14 14.89 -11.97
C ALA A 110 20.02 16.30 -11.37
N ILE A 111 21.15 16.99 -11.14
CA ILE A 111 21.18 18.39 -10.68
C ILE A 111 20.46 19.27 -11.70
N GLN A 112 20.87 19.23 -12.97
CA GLN A 112 20.28 20.05 -14.02
C GLN A 112 18.76 19.85 -14.11
N TYR A 113 18.30 18.61 -14.11
CA TYR A 113 16.87 18.30 -14.13
C TYR A 113 16.14 18.87 -12.91
N LEU A 114 16.65 18.60 -11.70
CA LEU A 114 16.00 19.04 -10.47
C LEU A 114 15.99 20.56 -10.33
N THR A 115 17.05 21.26 -10.73
CA THR A 115 17.16 22.71 -10.55
C THR A 115 16.58 23.50 -11.72
N GLU A 116 16.94 23.16 -12.96
CA GLU A 116 16.54 23.94 -14.15
C GLU A 116 15.16 23.52 -14.66
N SER A 117 14.88 22.21 -14.71
CA SER A 117 13.60 21.72 -15.24
C SER A 117 12.49 21.69 -14.19
N ARG A 118 12.83 21.37 -12.93
CA ARG A 118 11.86 21.28 -11.82
C ARG A 118 11.87 22.50 -10.90
N GLY A 119 12.79 23.44 -11.09
CA GLY A 119 12.83 24.71 -10.34
C GLY A 119 13.21 24.56 -8.87
N LEU A 120 13.84 23.45 -8.47
CA LEU A 120 14.23 23.23 -7.08
C LEU A 120 15.47 24.06 -6.73
N ASN A 121 15.55 24.49 -5.47
CA ASN A 121 16.71 25.19 -4.95
C ASN A 121 17.95 24.29 -4.99
N LYS A 122 19.04 24.76 -5.59
CA LYS A 122 20.27 23.97 -5.79
C LYS A 122 20.89 23.50 -4.48
N THR A 123 20.93 24.34 -3.45
CA THR A 123 21.48 23.97 -2.14
C THR A 123 20.67 22.87 -1.46
N LEU A 124 19.34 22.86 -1.64
CA LEU A 124 18.48 21.76 -1.18
C LEU A 124 18.83 20.46 -1.90
N VAL A 125 18.94 20.49 -3.23
CA VAL A 125 19.31 19.33 -4.05
C VAL A 125 20.68 18.79 -3.64
N GLU A 126 21.67 19.66 -3.46
CA GLU A 126 23.02 19.30 -3.00
C GLU A 126 23.02 18.65 -1.62
N ALA A 127 22.16 19.08 -0.70
CA ALA A 127 22.05 18.45 0.63
C ALA A 127 21.61 16.98 0.54
N PHE A 128 20.62 16.67 -0.30
CA PHE A 128 20.15 15.29 -0.49
C PHE A 128 21.08 14.43 -1.37
N LEU A 129 21.85 15.06 -2.27
CA LEU A 129 22.94 14.38 -2.98
C LEU A 129 24.06 13.99 -2.01
N LEU A 130 24.43 14.90 -1.10
CA LEU A 130 25.47 14.67 -0.10
C LEU A 130 25.10 13.57 0.90
N SER A 131 23.83 13.50 1.31
CA SER A 131 23.34 12.40 2.16
C SER A 131 23.25 11.06 1.42
N GLY A 132 23.28 11.08 0.09
CA GLY A 132 23.07 9.91 -0.75
C GLY A 132 21.62 9.43 -0.78
N ASP A 133 20.67 10.29 -0.41
CA ASP A 133 19.23 10.00 -0.53
C ASP A 133 18.70 10.36 -1.91
N ILE A 134 19.43 11.20 -2.64
CA ILE A 134 19.25 11.42 -4.08
C ILE A 134 20.57 11.10 -4.78
N TYR A 135 20.51 10.46 -5.94
CA TYR A 135 21.67 10.33 -6.83
C TYR A 135 21.25 10.14 -8.29
N GLU A 136 22.22 10.17 -9.19
CA GLU A 136 22.01 9.89 -10.61
C GLU A 136 22.38 8.44 -10.95
N ASP A 137 21.50 7.71 -11.63
CA ASP A 137 21.82 6.33 -12.03
C ASP A 137 22.81 6.29 -13.21
N ALA A 138 23.76 5.36 -13.16
CA ALA A 138 24.85 5.26 -14.13
C ALA A 138 24.42 4.89 -15.55
N LYS A 139 23.29 4.20 -15.73
CA LYS A 139 22.91 3.61 -17.02
C LYS A 139 22.03 4.53 -17.84
N ARG A 140 21.08 5.19 -17.20
CA ARG A 140 20.07 6.02 -17.86
C ARG A 140 20.13 7.48 -17.46
N HIS A 141 20.97 7.84 -16.49
CA HIS A 141 21.07 9.20 -15.96
C HIS A 141 19.74 9.71 -15.40
N ASN A 142 18.91 8.82 -14.85
CA ASN A 142 17.71 9.15 -14.13
C ASN A 142 18.06 9.61 -12.71
N VAL A 143 17.16 10.36 -12.10
CA VAL A 143 17.23 10.68 -10.67
C VAL A 143 16.70 9.48 -9.88
N VAL A 144 17.44 9.04 -8.88
CA VAL A 144 17.03 8.01 -7.92
C VAL A 144 16.81 8.66 -6.56
N PHE A 145 15.64 8.43 -5.97
CA PHE A 145 15.27 8.85 -4.62
C PHE A 145 15.25 7.61 -3.72
N VAL A 146 16.13 7.57 -2.73
CA VAL A 146 16.35 6.42 -1.85
C VAL A 146 15.54 6.56 -0.57
N GLY A 147 14.94 5.46 -0.16
CA GLY A 147 14.33 5.32 1.15
C GLY A 147 15.07 4.30 2.00
N ARG A 148 15.30 4.65 3.26
CA ARG A 148 16.18 3.91 4.19
C ARG A 148 15.43 3.53 5.46
N ASP A 149 15.85 2.42 6.06
CA ASP A 149 15.47 2.10 7.44
C ASP A 149 16.30 2.91 8.45
N ARG A 150 16.00 2.74 9.75
CA ARG A 150 16.67 3.46 10.84
C ARG A 150 18.17 3.16 10.98
N SER A 151 18.64 2.05 10.40
CA SER A 151 20.08 1.74 10.37
C SER A 151 20.80 2.44 9.22
N GLY A 152 20.07 3.19 8.38
CA GLY A 152 20.57 3.79 7.16
C GLY A 152 20.62 2.83 5.97
N THR A 153 20.11 1.60 6.12
CA THR A 153 20.12 0.60 5.05
C THR A 153 19.05 0.94 4.01
N PRO A 154 19.40 1.03 2.71
CA PRO A 154 18.42 1.21 1.64
C PRO A 154 17.41 0.06 1.60
N ARG A 155 16.12 0.41 1.58
CA ARG A 155 15.00 -0.54 1.46
C ARG A 155 14.08 -0.22 0.29
N TYR A 156 14.21 0.97 -0.27
CA TYR A 156 13.34 1.48 -1.33
C TYR A 156 14.12 2.38 -2.27
N ALA A 157 13.72 2.41 -3.54
CA ALA A 157 14.15 3.46 -4.46
C ALA A 157 13.06 3.79 -5.48
N HIS A 158 12.85 5.08 -5.71
CA HIS A 158 12.03 5.60 -6.79
C HIS A 158 12.92 6.24 -7.85
N VAL A 159 12.70 5.89 -9.11
CA VAL A 159 13.45 6.41 -10.26
C VAL A 159 12.58 7.36 -11.06
N ARG A 160 13.15 8.50 -11.45
CA ARG A 160 12.51 9.52 -12.28
C ARG A 160 13.38 9.84 -13.50
N GLY A 161 12.81 9.70 -14.69
CA GLY A 161 13.43 10.10 -15.95
C GLY A 161 13.83 11.58 -15.96
N THR A 162 15.05 11.87 -16.42
CA THR A 162 15.55 13.25 -16.60
C THR A 162 15.26 13.82 -17.97
N ALA A 163 15.05 12.96 -18.98
CA ALA A 163 14.78 13.35 -20.38
C ALA A 163 13.37 12.98 -20.86
N ASP A 164 12.62 12.20 -20.07
CA ASP A 164 11.32 11.64 -20.45
C ASP A 164 10.41 11.54 -19.22
N PRO A 165 9.11 11.22 -19.37
CA PRO A 165 8.18 11.17 -18.24
C PRO A 165 8.30 9.89 -17.39
N PHE A 166 9.31 9.05 -17.60
CA PHE A 166 9.49 7.77 -16.90
C PHE A 166 9.48 7.97 -15.39
N ARG A 167 8.77 7.10 -14.68
CA ARG A 167 8.82 6.98 -13.23
C ARG A 167 8.53 5.56 -12.81
N GLN A 168 9.28 5.04 -11.86
CA GLN A 168 9.10 3.67 -11.39
C GLN A 168 9.75 3.45 -10.04
N ASP A 169 9.14 2.63 -9.20
CA ASP A 169 9.85 2.05 -8.07
C ASP A 169 10.71 0.87 -8.51
N ILE A 170 11.88 0.73 -7.90
CA ILE A 170 12.76 -0.40 -8.13
C ILE A 170 12.12 -1.68 -7.57
N ALA A 171 12.22 -2.76 -8.34
CA ALA A 171 11.71 -4.06 -7.94
C ALA A 171 12.32 -4.49 -6.59
N GLY A 172 11.51 -5.10 -5.73
CA GLY A 172 11.91 -5.48 -4.37
C GLY A 172 11.82 -4.34 -3.33
N SER A 173 11.51 -3.11 -3.75
CA SER A 173 11.38 -1.98 -2.81
C SER A 173 10.30 -2.22 -1.75
N ASP A 174 10.65 -1.99 -0.48
CA ASP A 174 9.72 -2.00 0.64
C ASP A 174 9.03 -0.63 0.78
N LYS A 175 7.73 -0.61 0.48
CA LYS A 175 6.85 0.57 0.56
C LYS A 175 6.71 1.16 1.97
N SER A 176 7.23 0.50 3.00
CA SER A 176 7.23 1.01 4.37
C SER A 176 8.39 1.99 4.63
N TYR A 177 9.38 2.05 3.74
CA TYR A 177 10.57 2.88 3.86
C TYR A 177 10.80 3.78 2.64
N PRO A 178 9.81 4.53 2.13
CA PRO A 178 10.03 5.35 0.94
C PRO A 178 10.91 6.58 1.26
N PHE A 179 11.17 7.40 0.25
CA PHE A 179 11.96 8.62 0.38
C PHE A 179 11.37 9.55 1.45
N ARG A 180 12.22 10.00 2.38
CA ARG A 180 11.82 10.82 3.52
C ARG A 180 12.97 11.68 4.02
N HIS A 181 12.63 12.78 4.68
CA HIS A 181 13.53 13.54 5.55
C HIS A 181 12.98 13.48 6.98
N GLU A 182 13.81 13.13 7.95
CA GLU A 182 13.38 12.99 9.34
C GLU A 182 14.10 14.00 10.24
N GLY A 183 13.41 15.10 10.56
CA GLY A 183 13.81 16.02 11.62
C GLY A 183 13.43 15.56 13.03
N ASN A 184 13.81 16.36 14.02
CA ASN A 184 13.59 16.12 15.45
C ASN A 184 12.29 16.74 16.02
N GLY A 185 11.53 17.48 15.20
CA GLY A 185 10.25 18.07 15.56
C GLY A 185 9.10 17.07 15.52
N ASN A 186 7.91 17.53 15.93
CA ASN A 186 6.70 16.71 16.09
C ASN A 186 5.68 16.87 14.93
N GLN A 187 6.09 17.50 13.84
CA GLN A 187 5.25 17.74 12.65
C GLN A 187 5.71 16.86 11.50
N LEU A 188 4.75 16.19 10.86
CA LEU A 188 4.95 15.39 9.65
C LEU A 188 4.20 16.00 8.47
N PHE A 189 4.89 16.22 7.36
CA PHE A 189 4.30 16.61 6.08
C PHE A 189 4.38 15.44 5.11
N VAL A 190 3.27 15.06 4.50
CA VAL A 190 3.16 13.89 3.64
C VAL A 190 2.86 14.31 2.22
N PHE A 191 3.51 13.69 1.25
CA PHE A 191 3.41 14.01 -0.17
C PHE A 191 3.23 12.75 -1.01
N GLU A 192 2.66 12.89 -2.21
CA GLU A 192 2.53 11.78 -3.15
C GLU A 192 3.92 11.31 -3.64
N ALA A 193 4.79 12.24 -4.02
CA ALA A 193 6.08 11.95 -4.62
C ALA A 193 7.25 12.77 -4.04
N PRO A 194 8.50 12.30 -4.22
CA PRO A 194 9.70 12.98 -3.72
C PRO A 194 9.87 14.41 -4.22
N ILE A 195 9.50 14.69 -5.48
CA ILE A 195 9.65 16.03 -6.04
C ILE A 195 8.65 17.00 -5.40
N ASP A 196 7.41 16.57 -5.11
CA ASP A 196 6.42 17.42 -4.46
C ASP A 196 6.87 17.82 -3.05
N LEU A 197 7.47 16.86 -2.33
CA LEU A 197 8.11 17.09 -1.04
C LEU A 197 9.22 18.16 -1.14
N LEU A 198 10.14 18.01 -2.09
CA LEU A 198 11.23 18.97 -2.28
C LEU A 198 10.73 20.35 -2.71
N SER A 199 9.71 20.40 -3.57
CA SER A 199 9.06 21.64 -3.99
C SER A 199 8.43 22.37 -2.80
N PHE A 200 7.79 21.64 -1.89
CA PHE A 200 7.25 22.22 -0.66
C PHE A 200 8.34 22.82 0.22
N ILE A 201 9.46 22.11 0.42
CA ILE A 201 10.60 22.64 1.18
C ILE A 201 11.16 23.90 0.51
N CYS A 202 11.22 23.96 -0.83
CA CYS A 202 11.65 25.16 -1.54
C CYS A 202 10.72 26.37 -1.29
N LEU A 203 9.41 26.15 -1.22
CA LEU A 203 8.42 27.21 -0.96
C LEU A 203 8.41 27.64 0.52
N TYR A 204 8.69 26.71 1.43
CA TYR A 204 8.63 26.94 2.88
C TYR A 204 9.93 26.48 3.57
N PRO A 205 11.07 27.15 3.31
CA PRO A 205 12.39 26.67 3.76
C PRO A 205 12.67 26.89 5.25
N GLN A 206 11.83 27.65 5.97
CA GLN A 206 12.06 27.91 7.38
C GLN A 206 11.97 26.61 8.21
N ASP A 207 13.04 26.33 8.94
CA ASP A 207 13.19 25.20 9.86
C ASP A 207 12.94 23.82 9.24
N TRP A 208 13.08 23.68 7.91
CA TRP A 208 12.77 22.41 7.24
C TRP A 208 13.58 21.25 7.79
N GLN A 209 14.83 21.47 8.20
CA GLN A 209 15.67 20.40 8.76
C GLN A 209 15.12 19.82 10.08
N THR A 210 14.36 20.62 10.84
CA THR A 210 13.75 20.19 12.11
C THR A 210 12.43 19.45 11.92
N ARG A 211 11.75 19.64 10.79
CA ARG A 211 10.46 19.01 10.49
C ARG A 211 10.65 17.66 9.80
N SER A 212 9.63 16.83 9.80
CA SER A 212 9.65 15.54 9.10
C SER A 212 8.81 15.58 7.84
N TYR A 213 9.30 14.97 6.77
CA TYR A 213 8.67 14.92 5.46
C TYR A 213 8.71 13.51 4.91
N LEU A 214 7.61 13.04 4.33
CA LEU A 214 7.45 11.69 3.82
C LEU A 214 6.82 11.69 2.44
N ALA A 215 7.47 11.08 1.45
CA ALA A 215 6.85 10.82 0.15
C ALA A 215 6.31 9.39 0.11
N LEU A 216 5.02 9.20 -0.17
CA LEU A 216 4.37 7.88 -0.11
C LEU A 216 4.74 6.96 -1.28
N GLY A 217 5.16 7.53 -2.42
CA GLY A 217 5.42 6.77 -3.63
C GLY A 217 4.12 6.18 -4.21
N GLY A 218 3.08 7.01 -4.31
CA GLY A 218 1.72 6.63 -4.75
C GLY A 218 0.71 6.59 -3.60
N VAL A 219 -0.32 5.75 -3.73
CA VAL A 219 -1.51 5.76 -2.84
C VAL A 219 -1.39 4.85 -1.60
N SER A 220 -0.20 4.32 -1.31
CA SER A 220 -0.04 3.35 -0.20
C SER A 220 0.10 4.04 1.15
N GLY A 221 -0.71 3.63 2.14
CA GLY A 221 -0.61 4.12 3.53
C GLY A 221 0.54 3.52 4.36
N LYS A 222 1.20 2.45 3.86
CA LYS A 222 2.19 1.67 4.64
C LYS A 222 3.31 2.53 5.23
N ALA A 223 3.81 3.48 4.45
CA ALA A 223 4.86 4.39 4.89
C ALA A 223 4.43 5.28 6.06
N LEU A 224 3.20 5.80 5.99
CA LEU A 224 2.63 6.64 7.04
C LEU A 224 2.40 5.84 8.31
N ASP A 225 1.80 4.65 8.19
CA ASP A 225 1.58 3.74 9.33
C ASP A 225 2.91 3.39 10.01
N ARG A 226 3.94 3.06 9.21
CA ARG A 226 5.29 2.78 9.71
C ARG A 226 5.87 3.98 10.42
N PHE A 227 5.84 5.17 9.82
CA PHE A 227 6.37 6.39 10.41
C PHE A 227 5.71 6.68 11.77
N LEU A 228 4.38 6.62 11.86
CA LEU A 228 3.63 6.85 13.10
C LEU A 228 3.78 5.71 14.13
N SER A 229 4.11 4.49 13.68
CA SER A 229 4.52 3.41 14.59
C SER A 229 5.85 3.72 15.28
N GLU A 230 6.73 4.43 14.57
CA GLU A 230 8.12 4.70 14.93
C GLU A 230 8.31 6.04 15.68
N ARG A 231 7.50 7.05 15.35
CA ARG A 231 7.57 8.41 15.88
C ARG A 231 6.29 8.75 16.65
N LYS A 232 6.18 8.19 17.86
CA LYS A 232 5.05 8.38 18.79
C LYS A 232 4.92 9.82 19.30
N ASP A 233 5.97 10.61 19.14
CA ASP A 233 6.04 12.03 19.44
C ASP A 233 5.40 12.92 18.36
N THR A 234 5.02 12.36 17.20
CA THR A 234 4.33 13.11 16.14
C THR A 234 2.95 13.58 16.62
N GLN A 235 2.73 14.89 16.62
CA GLN A 235 1.47 15.52 17.10
C GLN A 235 0.60 16.04 15.96
N LYS A 236 1.20 16.41 14.82
CA LYS A 236 0.48 17.00 13.69
C LYS A 236 0.94 16.35 12.40
N VAL A 237 -0.02 15.96 11.57
CA VAL A 237 0.20 15.42 10.23
C VAL A 237 -0.48 16.35 9.23
N PHE A 238 0.25 16.75 8.20
CA PHE A 238 -0.24 17.55 7.07
C PHE A 238 -0.20 16.66 5.82
N LEU A 239 -1.33 16.55 5.12
CA LEU A 239 -1.52 15.76 3.90
C LEU A 239 -1.79 16.69 2.71
#